data_AF-A0A376CLP5-F1
#
_entry.id   AF-A0A376CLP5-F1
#
_cell.length_a   1.000
_cell.length_b   1.000
_cell.length_c   1.000
_cell.angle_alpha   90.00
_cell.angle_beta   90.00
_cell.angle_gamma   90.00
#
_symmetry.space_group_name_H-M   'P 1'
#
loop_
_entity.id
_entity.type
_entity.pdbx_description
1 polymer ?
#
loop_
_entity_poly.entity_id
_entity_poly.type
_entity_poly.pdbx_seq_one_letter_code
_entity_poly.pdbx_strand_id
1 'polypeptide(L)'
;MTSQSSDFHSESEMSEARQPSLLDATCENFVYDMAEISPTQATELGLVGYDDQLQDFSPEYWDSIADRIRDLIADVDALNDGTDDSDDDDDFDDIDHVTAAILRDRLGLQLELHHQGEWLRLLNNIESPVQTIRDTFLLMPRDTPEQLDNIAARLSQVAHSLHGYRESLAEAASQGSVAAHRQIDAVISQCEELADEGSMLEGLGVDPESAPVDSAKQAFSEMADWLSTELSPLAPHEDAFGRERYELFSEYFLGFQTDLDEAYEWGLERLHAIVGKQKQLARTLYDDDCPVRVTYRRLNEEPRYRLDGVEALQEWMQKVSNRALEELDGTHFTIPEELKTLECKIDPAGSGGIFYTPPSDDFARPGSMWWSVPKGQNVFHTWQELSTVYHEGVPGHHLQLGVTLTEKDNLNLWRRAVNWHSGHGEGWALYAESLMAEFGYLQDPGFQMGLLDSQRLRAARVVLDIGVHLHKKVPEGTGVWDASYAKAFLRDNTAMDEVNLSFELDRYLGWAGQAPSYALGERAWHNLRHDALAEGQTLTEFHDAALKLGSMPMDLLRDEILNG
;
A
#
# COMPACT_ATOMS: atom_id res chain seq x y z
N MET A 1 29.45 55.26 42.89
CA MET A 1 29.26 55.17 41.43
C MET A 1 30.40 54.38 40.85
N THR A 2 30.24 53.05 40.78
CA THR A 2 30.91 52.14 39.83
C THR A 2 30.38 50.71 40.04
N SER A 3 29.99 50.12 38.92
CA SER A 3 29.82 48.70 38.56
C SER A 3 29.54 47.62 39.62
N GLN A 4 28.46 46.87 39.40
CA GLN A 4 28.56 45.42 39.27
C GLN A 4 27.46 44.90 38.34
N SER A 5 27.92 44.09 37.39
CA SER A 5 27.18 43.32 36.39
C SER A 5 26.40 42.19 37.06
N SER A 6 25.17 41.95 36.59
CA SER A 6 24.49 40.66 36.76
C SER A 6 24.20 40.09 35.38
N ASP A 7 25.03 39.15 34.96
CA ASP A 7 24.71 38.23 33.88
C ASP A 7 23.57 37.33 34.35
N PHE A 8 22.43 37.39 33.67
CA PHE A 8 21.46 36.29 33.65
C PHE A 8 21.64 35.60 32.30
N HIS A 9 22.35 34.48 32.30
CA HIS A 9 22.27 33.50 31.23
C HIS A 9 20.89 32.82 31.36
N SER A 10 20.07 32.95 30.32
CA SER A 10 18.95 32.04 30.10
C SER A 10 19.53 30.79 29.44
N GLU A 11 19.67 29.72 30.22
CA GLU A 11 19.83 28.37 29.67
C GLU A 11 18.57 28.07 28.85
N SER A 12 18.76 27.81 27.56
CA SER A 12 17.74 27.21 26.71
C SER A 12 17.54 25.78 27.21
N GLU A 13 16.34 25.46 27.68
CA GLU A 13 15.91 24.08 27.91
C GLU A 13 16.11 23.31 26.59
N MET A 14 17.16 22.49 26.55
CA MET A 14 17.25 21.41 25.58
C MET A 14 16.16 20.43 25.99
N SER A 15 15.16 20.22 25.13
CA SER A 15 14.19 19.13 25.29
C SER A 15 14.95 17.84 25.60
N GLU A 16 14.70 17.24 26.76
CA GLU A 16 15.24 15.90 27.05
C GLU A 16 14.64 14.92 26.04
N ALA A 17 15.45 13.97 25.56
CA ALA A 17 14.99 12.94 24.63
C ALA A 17 14.01 12.01 25.34
N ARG A 18 12.86 11.73 24.71
CA ARG A 18 11.84 10.80 25.21
C ARG A 18 12.47 9.46 25.54
N GLN A 19 12.16 8.91 26.71
CA GLN A 19 12.57 7.56 27.06
C GLN A 19 11.45 6.59 26.62
N PRO A 20 11.78 5.43 26.02
CA PRO A 20 10.76 4.46 25.63
C PRO A 20 9.95 4.00 26.83
N SER A 21 8.62 3.97 26.68
CA SER A 21 7.68 3.52 27.70
C SER A 21 7.61 1.99 27.79
N LEU A 22 6.87 1.48 28.78
CA LEU A 22 6.52 0.04 28.83
C LEU A 22 5.66 -0.37 27.64
N LEU A 23 4.79 0.51 27.14
CA LEU A 23 3.98 0.25 25.95
C LEU A 23 4.88 0.13 24.71
N ASP A 24 5.87 1.01 24.55
CA ASP A 24 6.84 0.90 23.45
C ASP A 24 7.57 -0.43 23.48
N ALA A 25 8.11 -0.82 24.64
CA ALA A 25 8.79 -2.11 24.80
C ALA A 25 7.86 -3.30 24.49
N THR A 26 6.57 -3.20 24.82
CA THR A 26 5.57 -4.22 24.51
C THR A 26 5.31 -4.31 23.01
N CYS A 27 5.20 -3.17 22.32
CA CYS A 27 5.07 -3.08 20.87
C CYS A 27 6.31 -3.64 20.14
N GLU A 28 7.51 -3.34 20.62
CA GLU A 28 8.76 -3.89 20.08
C GLU A 28 8.77 -5.42 20.17
N ASN A 29 8.46 -5.97 21.35
CA ASN A 29 8.38 -7.43 21.54
C ASN A 29 7.33 -8.06 20.62
N PHE A 30 6.17 -7.43 20.46
CA PHE A 30 5.15 -7.90 19.54
C PHE A 30 5.67 -8.01 18.10
N VAL A 31 6.45 -7.05 17.60
CA VAL A 31 7.05 -7.13 16.26
C VAL A 31 7.98 -8.34 16.14
N TYR A 32 8.80 -8.61 17.15
CA TYR A 32 9.71 -9.76 17.14
C TYR A 32 8.96 -11.10 17.27
N ASP A 33 7.92 -11.18 18.10
CA ASP A 33 7.07 -12.38 18.19
C ASP A 33 6.35 -12.64 16.85
N MET A 34 5.86 -11.58 16.20
CA MET A 34 5.25 -11.68 14.87
C MET A 34 6.25 -12.11 13.79
N ALA A 35 7.54 -11.75 13.92
CA ALA A 35 8.58 -12.22 13.00
C ALA A 35 8.81 -13.73 13.10
N GLU A 36 8.64 -14.33 14.28
CA GLU A 36 8.71 -15.78 14.48
C GLU A 36 7.48 -16.49 13.88
N ILE A 37 6.29 -15.90 14.01
CA ILE A 37 5.04 -16.45 13.47
C ILE A 37 4.98 -16.29 11.93
N SER A 38 5.45 -15.15 11.42
CA SER A 38 5.36 -14.72 10.01
C SER A 38 6.75 -14.37 9.43
N PRO A 39 7.62 -15.35 9.13
CA PRO A 39 8.97 -15.12 8.61
C PRO A 39 9.06 -14.27 7.33
N THR A 40 8.03 -14.26 6.46
CA THR A 40 8.04 -13.37 5.29
C THR A 40 7.93 -11.90 5.68
N GLN A 41 7.15 -11.57 6.70
CA GLN A 41 7.04 -10.20 7.23
C GLN A 41 8.37 -9.78 7.85
N ALA A 42 9.08 -10.68 8.52
CA ALA A 42 10.42 -10.42 9.03
C ALA A 42 11.40 -10.02 7.90
N THR A 43 11.39 -10.75 6.78
CA THR A 43 12.18 -10.40 5.59
C THR A 43 11.80 -9.03 5.02
N GLU A 44 10.50 -8.71 4.93
CA GLU A 44 10.00 -7.41 4.47
C GLU A 44 10.51 -6.24 5.35
N LEU A 45 10.45 -6.42 6.67
CA LEU A 45 10.94 -5.46 7.67
C LEU A 45 12.48 -5.37 7.72
N GLY A 46 13.19 -6.32 7.10
CA GLY A 46 14.64 -6.42 7.14
C GLY A 46 15.19 -7.02 8.45
N LEU A 47 14.37 -7.76 9.20
CA LEU A 47 14.79 -8.49 10.39
C LEU A 47 15.60 -9.73 9.99
N VAL A 48 16.82 -9.83 10.52
CA VAL A 48 17.75 -10.91 10.19
C VAL A 48 17.39 -12.22 10.91
N GLY A 49 17.70 -13.36 10.27
CA GLY A 49 17.57 -14.70 10.87
C GLY A 49 16.33 -15.50 10.49
N TYR A 50 15.47 -14.94 9.62
CA TYR A 50 14.21 -15.56 9.20
C TYR A 50 14.17 -15.92 7.71
N ASP A 51 15.16 -15.46 6.94
CA ASP A 51 15.21 -15.62 5.47
C ASP A 51 15.17 -17.09 5.01
N ASP A 52 15.56 -18.03 5.85
CA ASP A 52 15.51 -19.47 5.57
C ASP A 52 14.17 -20.13 5.90
N GLN A 53 13.19 -19.40 6.44
CA GLN A 53 11.90 -19.92 6.95
C GLN A 53 10.69 -19.44 6.15
N LEU A 54 9.60 -20.19 6.19
CA LEU A 54 8.32 -19.83 5.57
C LEU A 54 7.15 -20.31 6.43
N GLN A 55 6.22 -19.42 6.78
CA GLN A 55 5.00 -19.79 7.50
C GLN A 55 4.10 -20.72 6.68
N ASP A 56 3.25 -21.49 7.37
CA ASP A 56 2.47 -22.56 6.73
C ASP A 56 1.06 -22.16 6.24
N PHE A 57 0.58 -20.95 6.57
CA PHE A 57 -0.75 -20.42 6.26
C PHE A 57 -1.92 -21.35 6.65
N SER A 58 -1.71 -22.26 7.59
CA SER A 58 -2.73 -23.14 8.17
C SER A 58 -3.73 -22.38 9.05
N PRO A 59 -4.87 -22.99 9.43
CA PRO A 59 -5.75 -22.40 10.44
C PRO A 59 -5.01 -22.09 11.74
N GLU A 60 -4.08 -22.97 12.16
CA GLU A 60 -3.27 -22.79 13.38
C GLU A 60 -2.34 -21.56 13.27
N TYR A 61 -1.78 -21.29 12.09
CA TYR A 61 -1.04 -20.05 11.84
C TYR A 61 -1.92 -18.81 12.04
N TRP A 62 -3.12 -18.79 11.44
CA TRP A 62 -4.02 -17.64 11.58
C TRP A 62 -4.52 -17.46 13.01
N ASP A 63 -4.77 -18.56 13.74
CA ASP A 63 -5.10 -18.55 15.16
C ASP A 63 -3.93 -18.00 16.00
N SER A 64 -2.69 -18.37 15.70
CA SER A 64 -1.51 -17.87 16.42
C SER A 64 -1.32 -16.35 16.28
N ILE A 65 -1.58 -15.80 15.10
CA ILE A 65 -1.59 -14.35 14.88
C ILE A 65 -2.68 -13.70 15.75
N ALA A 66 -3.90 -14.24 15.69
CA ALA A 66 -5.02 -13.70 16.44
C ALA A 66 -4.80 -13.76 17.96
N ASP A 67 -4.22 -14.85 18.46
CA ASP A 67 -3.87 -15.00 19.87
C ASP A 67 -2.82 -13.97 20.28
N ARG A 68 -1.75 -13.79 19.50
CA ARG A 68 -0.72 -12.79 19.83
C ARG A 68 -1.28 -11.36 19.81
N ILE A 69 -2.19 -11.07 18.88
CA ILE A 69 -2.91 -9.80 18.83
C ILE A 69 -3.78 -9.60 20.08
N ARG A 70 -4.54 -10.61 20.51
CA ARG A 70 -5.37 -10.53 21.73
C ARG A 70 -4.50 -10.26 22.96
N ASP A 71 -3.36 -10.91 23.06
CA ASP A 71 -2.41 -10.69 24.15
C ASP A 71 -1.90 -9.24 24.15
N LEU A 72 -1.51 -8.69 22.99
CA LEU A 72 -1.07 -7.29 22.91
C LEU A 72 -2.18 -6.31 23.32
N ILE A 73 -3.43 -6.50 22.87
CA ILE A 73 -4.55 -5.63 23.27
C ILE A 73 -4.78 -5.72 24.78
N ALA A 74 -4.71 -6.92 25.36
CA ALA A 74 -4.85 -7.11 26.79
C ALA A 74 -3.73 -6.41 27.59
N ASP A 75 -2.49 -6.46 27.09
CA ASP A 75 -1.35 -5.75 27.68
C ASP A 75 -1.57 -4.22 27.60
N VAL A 76 -2.02 -3.70 26.46
CA VAL A 76 -2.35 -2.27 26.28
C VAL A 76 -3.41 -1.80 27.28
N ASP A 77 -4.47 -2.59 27.47
CA ASP A 77 -5.53 -2.25 28.43
C ASP A 77 -5.03 -2.32 29.88
N ALA A 78 -4.23 -3.33 30.22
CA ALA A 78 -3.66 -3.46 31.55
C ALA A 78 -2.69 -2.32 31.90
N LEU A 79 -1.85 -1.90 30.95
CA LEU A 79 -0.95 -0.76 31.14
C LEU A 79 -1.73 0.55 31.28
N ASN A 80 -2.76 0.76 30.47
CA ASN A 80 -3.60 1.95 30.55
C ASN A 80 -4.38 2.03 31.87
N ASP A 81 -4.92 0.92 32.36
CA ASP A 81 -5.65 0.87 33.65
C ASP A 81 -4.73 1.00 34.87
N GLY A 82 -3.42 0.74 34.72
CA GLY A 82 -2.42 0.85 35.78
C GLY A 82 -2.05 2.29 36.17
N THR A 83 -2.47 3.28 35.37
CA THR A 83 -2.12 4.71 35.48
C THR A 83 -2.86 5.49 36.58
N ASP A 84 -3.32 4.81 37.65
CA ASP A 84 -4.04 5.45 38.78
C ASP A 84 -3.09 5.89 39.92
N ASP A 85 -2.85 7.21 39.96
CA ASP A 85 -2.58 8.08 41.13
C ASP A 85 -1.30 7.92 41.98
N SER A 86 -0.26 7.14 41.62
CA SER A 86 0.97 7.14 42.48
C SER A 86 2.36 6.82 41.93
N ASP A 87 2.56 6.47 40.65
CA ASP A 87 3.92 6.30 40.09
C ASP A 87 4.03 7.02 38.72
N ASP A 88 4.54 8.25 38.75
CA ASP A 88 4.68 9.16 37.58
C ASP A 88 5.57 8.60 36.45
N ASP A 89 6.32 7.49 36.67
CA ASP A 89 7.27 6.91 35.72
C ASP A 89 6.66 5.81 34.81
N ASP A 90 5.48 5.28 35.14
CA ASP A 90 4.79 4.20 34.38
C ASP A 90 3.51 4.67 33.65
N ASP A 91 3.20 5.96 33.71
CA ASP A 91 2.02 6.54 33.06
C ASP A 91 2.20 6.69 31.54
N PHE A 92 1.11 6.52 30.79
CA PHE A 92 1.11 6.82 29.36
C PHE A 92 1.42 8.28 29.11
N ASP A 93 2.39 8.54 28.24
CA ASP A 93 2.55 9.86 27.65
C ASP A 93 1.61 10.07 26.44
N ASP A 94 1.67 11.26 25.85
CA ASP A 94 0.82 11.62 24.71
C ASP A 94 1.01 10.65 23.52
N ILE A 95 2.23 10.19 23.28
CA ILE A 95 2.55 9.23 22.21
C ILE A 95 1.99 7.85 22.52
N ASP A 96 2.05 7.42 23.78
CA ASP A 96 1.47 6.16 24.23
C ASP A 96 -0.05 6.16 24.08
N HIS A 97 -0.72 7.26 24.43
CA HIS A 97 -2.17 7.39 24.21
C HIS A 97 -2.55 7.23 22.74
N VAL A 98 -1.82 7.88 21.83
CA VAL A 98 -2.03 7.73 20.38
C VAL A 98 -1.74 6.30 19.93
N THR A 99 -0.62 5.71 20.38
CA THR A 99 -0.25 4.33 20.04
C THR A 99 -1.32 3.33 20.49
N ALA A 100 -1.80 3.46 21.72
CA ALA A 100 -2.84 2.61 22.26
C ALA A 100 -4.17 2.77 21.51
N ALA A 101 -4.53 3.99 21.11
CA ALA A 101 -5.72 4.24 20.29
C ALA A 101 -5.62 3.54 18.93
N ILE A 102 -4.48 3.65 18.24
CA ILE A 102 -4.26 3.02 16.94
C ILE A 102 -4.25 1.49 17.08
N LEU A 103 -3.59 0.93 18.09
CA LEU A 103 -3.54 -0.50 18.33
C LEU A 103 -4.95 -1.08 18.54
N ARG A 104 -5.74 -0.49 19.43
CA ARG A 104 -7.11 -0.96 19.70
C ARG A 104 -7.98 -0.94 18.45
N ASP A 105 -7.89 0.15 17.70
CA ASP A 105 -8.68 0.34 16.49
C ASP A 105 -8.25 -0.64 15.37
N ARG A 106 -6.94 -0.74 15.07
CA ARG A 106 -6.46 -1.59 13.98
C ARG A 106 -6.48 -3.06 14.28
N LEU A 107 -5.94 -3.44 15.42
CA LEU A 107 -5.85 -4.84 15.79
C LEU A 107 -7.23 -5.40 16.17
N GLY A 108 -8.12 -4.55 16.69
CA GLY A 108 -9.54 -4.90 16.86
C GLY A 108 -10.22 -5.28 15.54
N LEU A 109 -10.01 -4.51 14.47
CA LEU A 109 -10.53 -4.85 13.13
C LEU A 109 -9.91 -6.14 12.56
N GLN A 110 -8.61 -6.38 12.78
CA GLN A 110 -7.98 -7.64 12.36
C GLN A 110 -8.56 -8.86 13.09
N LEU A 111 -8.86 -8.72 14.38
CA LEU A 111 -9.54 -9.77 15.15
C LEU A 111 -10.98 -9.99 14.67
N GLU A 112 -11.70 -8.93 14.28
CA GLU A 112 -13.04 -9.08 13.72
C GLU A 112 -12.99 -9.82 12.37
N LEU A 113 -12.08 -9.44 11.47
CA LEU A 113 -11.86 -10.16 10.21
C LEU A 113 -11.50 -11.64 10.44
N HIS A 114 -10.64 -11.92 11.43
CA HIS A 114 -10.31 -13.27 11.84
C HIS A 114 -11.54 -14.04 12.34
N HIS A 115 -12.35 -13.42 13.22
CA HIS A 115 -13.56 -14.02 13.76
C HIS A 115 -14.61 -14.32 12.67
N GLN A 116 -14.66 -13.50 11.61
CA GLN A 116 -15.50 -13.74 10.42
C GLN A 116 -14.90 -14.76 9.43
N GLY A 117 -13.73 -15.34 9.74
CA GLY A 117 -13.05 -16.32 8.90
C GLY A 117 -12.47 -15.74 7.60
N GLU A 118 -12.23 -14.43 7.54
CA GLU A 118 -11.74 -13.77 6.32
C GLU A 118 -10.32 -14.21 5.95
N TRP A 119 -9.45 -14.43 6.94
CA TRP A 119 -8.09 -14.89 6.72
C TRP A 119 -8.04 -16.33 6.20
N LEU A 120 -8.95 -17.20 6.66
CA LEU A 120 -9.04 -18.58 6.18
C LEU A 120 -9.45 -18.67 4.70
N ARG A 121 -10.22 -17.69 4.21
CA ARG A 121 -10.68 -17.61 2.81
C ARG A 121 -9.91 -16.62 1.94
N LEU A 122 -8.78 -16.12 2.41
CA LEU A 122 -7.99 -15.10 1.73
C LEU A 122 -7.46 -15.64 0.39
N LEU A 123 -8.17 -15.34 -0.70
CA LEU A 123 -7.82 -15.74 -2.05
C LEU A 123 -8.29 -14.68 -3.03
N ASN A 124 -7.33 -13.99 -3.67
CA ASN A 124 -7.57 -13.04 -4.75
C ASN A 124 -6.33 -12.96 -5.67
N ASN A 125 -6.44 -12.20 -6.76
CA ASN A 125 -5.41 -12.13 -7.79
C ASN A 125 -4.15 -11.33 -7.43
N ILE A 126 -4.10 -10.65 -6.27
CA ILE A 126 -3.01 -9.71 -5.94
C ILE A 126 -2.39 -9.93 -4.56
N GLU A 127 -3.21 -10.19 -3.53
CA GLU A 127 -2.81 -10.24 -2.13
C GLU A 127 -3.42 -11.48 -1.45
N SER A 128 -2.72 -12.61 -1.56
CA SER A 128 -3.04 -13.87 -0.89
C SER A 128 -1.76 -14.71 -0.68
N PRO A 129 -1.83 -15.82 0.07
CA PRO A 129 -0.65 -16.63 0.38
C PRO A 129 0.21 -17.03 -0.84
N VAL A 130 -0.38 -17.27 -2.02
CA VAL A 130 0.38 -17.57 -3.24
C VAL A 130 1.29 -16.41 -3.64
N GLN A 131 0.79 -15.18 -3.60
CA GLN A 131 1.57 -13.99 -3.93
C GLN A 131 2.57 -13.68 -2.81
N THR A 132 2.22 -13.84 -1.54
CA THR A 132 3.17 -13.68 -0.41
C THR A 132 4.36 -14.62 -0.54
N ILE A 133 4.13 -15.91 -0.85
CA ILE A 133 5.20 -16.90 -1.07
C ILE A 133 6.06 -16.50 -2.28
N ARG A 134 5.46 -16.02 -3.36
CA ARG A 134 6.18 -15.58 -4.56
C ARG A 134 7.07 -14.36 -4.28
N ASP A 135 6.47 -13.32 -3.71
CA ASP A 135 7.06 -11.98 -3.64
C ASP A 135 8.18 -11.89 -2.61
N THR A 136 8.12 -12.71 -1.56
CA THR A 136 9.18 -12.73 -0.54
C THR A 136 10.56 -13.06 -1.13
N PHE A 137 10.65 -13.89 -2.18
CA PHE A 137 11.91 -14.20 -2.84
C PHE A 137 12.51 -13.02 -3.63
N LEU A 138 11.70 -12.02 -3.99
CA LEU A 138 12.17 -10.79 -4.65
C LEU A 138 12.89 -9.87 -3.65
N LEU A 139 12.58 -9.99 -2.37
CA LEU A 139 13.12 -9.16 -1.29
C LEU A 139 14.41 -9.74 -0.69
N MET A 140 14.63 -11.05 -0.84
CA MET A 140 15.80 -11.74 -0.31
C MET A 140 17.09 -11.33 -1.04
N PRO A 141 18.18 -11.03 -0.31
CA PRO A 141 19.47 -10.73 -0.91
C PRO A 141 20.09 -11.95 -1.59
N ARG A 142 21.01 -11.75 -2.55
CA ARG A 142 21.55 -12.81 -3.44
C ARG A 142 23.06 -12.72 -3.68
N ASP A 143 23.77 -11.96 -2.84
CA ASP A 143 25.16 -11.60 -3.05
C ASP A 143 26.16 -12.63 -2.48
N THR A 144 25.73 -13.46 -1.51
CA THR A 144 26.59 -14.42 -0.82
C THR A 144 26.07 -15.85 -0.90
N PRO A 145 26.94 -16.87 -0.75
CA PRO A 145 26.50 -18.27 -0.71
C PRO A 145 25.49 -18.57 0.40
N GLU A 146 25.66 -17.95 1.58
CA GLU A 146 24.72 -18.10 2.71
C GLU A 146 23.32 -17.55 2.36
N GLN A 147 23.26 -16.45 1.63
CA GLN A 147 21.97 -15.89 1.18
C GLN A 147 21.30 -16.81 0.14
N LEU A 148 22.08 -17.44 -0.75
CA LEU A 148 21.55 -18.44 -1.68
C LEU A 148 21.10 -19.72 -0.96
N ASP A 149 21.80 -20.12 0.12
CA ASP A 149 21.40 -21.24 0.97
C ASP A 149 20.06 -20.94 1.67
N ASN A 150 19.84 -19.71 2.15
CA ASN A 150 18.54 -19.28 2.72
C ASN A 150 17.41 -19.35 1.69
N ILE A 151 17.65 -18.89 0.45
CA ILE A 151 16.68 -19.00 -0.65
C ILE A 151 16.32 -20.47 -0.90
N ALA A 152 17.32 -21.36 -0.97
CA ALA A 152 17.10 -22.78 -1.16
C ALA A 152 16.31 -23.41 0.02
N ALA A 153 16.60 -23.00 1.25
CA ALA A 153 15.90 -23.46 2.45
C ALA A 153 14.43 -23.02 2.45
N ARG A 154 14.14 -21.75 2.12
CA ARG A 154 12.78 -21.24 2.00
C ARG A 154 12.00 -21.90 0.86
N LEU A 155 12.62 -22.09 -0.31
CA LEU A 155 12.02 -22.86 -1.43
C LEU A 155 11.59 -24.27 -1.01
N SER A 156 12.39 -24.93 -0.16
CA SER A 156 12.07 -26.28 0.31
C SER A 156 10.82 -26.37 1.20
N GLN A 157 10.34 -25.24 1.72
CA GLN A 157 9.15 -25.16 2.58
C GLN A 157 7.87 -24.80 1.81
N VAL A 158 7.96 -24.40 0.53
CA VAL A 158 6.80 -23.99 -0.29
C VAL A 158 5.72 -25.07 -0.31
N ALA A 159 6.09 -26.35 -0.42
CA ALA A 159 5.13 -27.45 -0.42
C ALA A 159 4.35 -27.59 0.88
N HIS A 160 5.01 -27.36 2.03
CA HIS A 160 4.36 -27.39 3.33
C HIS A 160 3.46 -26.17 3.51
N SER A 161 3.92 -25.00 3.08
CA SER A 161 3.18 -23.74 3.14
C SER A 161 1.90 -23.75 2.30
N LEU A 162 1.97 -24.26 1.06
CA LEU A 162 0.78 -24.46 0.23
C LEU A 162 -0.12 -25.60 0.75
N HIS A 163 0.38 -26.50 1.61
CA HIS A 163 -0.46 -27.49 2.26
C HIS A 163 -1.33 -26.84 3.35
N GLY A 164 -0.75 -26.07 4.28
CA GLY A 164 -1.53 -25.38 5.31
C GLY A 164 -2.50 -24.37 4.69
N TYR A 165 -2.11 -23.66 3.62
CA TYR A 165 -3.04 -22.80 2.89
C TYR A 165 -4.28 -23.56 2.34
N ARG A 166 -4.09 -24.78 1.82
CA ARG A 166 -5.23 -25.64 1.39
C ARG A 166 -6.12 -26.03 2.56
N GLU A 167 -5.57 -26.27 3.74
CA GLU A 167 -6.35 -26.57 4.94
C GLU A 167 -7.24 -25.37 5.33
N SER A 168 -6.69 -24.15 5.33
CA SER A 168 -7.45 -22.92 5.57
C SER A 168 -8.59 -22.73 4.58
N LEU A 169 -8.31 -22.86 3.28
CA LEU A 169 -9.34 -22.72 2.23
C LEU A 169 -10.41 -23.82 2.32
N ALA A 170 -10.02 -25.06 2.63
CA ALA A 170 -10.94 -26.17 2.80
C ALA A 170 -11.85 -25.98 4.02
N GLU A 171 -11.31 -25.47 5.13
CA GLU A 171 -12.08 -25.14 6.32
C GLU A 171 -13.10 -24.04 6.03
N ALA A 172 -12.68 -22.94 5.41
CA ALA A 172 -13.58 -21.88 5.00
C ALA A 172 -14.68 -22.39 4.04
N ALA A 173 -14.30 -23.21 3.05
CA ALA A 173 -15.25 -23.80 2.11
C ALA A 173 -16.28 -24.71 2.80
N SER A 174 -15.88 -25.44 3.86
CA SER A 174 -16.79 -26.28 4.65
C SER A 174 -17.90 -25.49 5.36
N GLN A 175 -17.65 -24.19 5.58
CA GLN A 175 -18.58 -23.24 6.19
C GLN A 175 -19.38 -22.44 5.13
N GLY A 176 -19.19 -22.72 3.84
CA GLY A 176 -19.83 -22.01 2.73
C GLY A 176 -19.13 -20.71 2.34
N SER A 177 -17.92 -20.47 2.85
CA SER A 177 -17.11 -19.28 2.58
C SER A 177 -16.05 -19.58 1.54
N VAL A 178 -16.34 -19.27 0.27
CA VAL A 178 -15.43 -19.51 -0.87
C VAL A 178 -15.27 -18.22 -1.67
N ALA A 179 -14.05 -17.93 -2.10
CA ALA A 179 -13.78 -16.82 -3.02
C ALA A 179 -14.52 -17.01 -4.36
N ALA A 180 -14.79 -15.92 -5.07
CA ALA A 180 -15.45 -15.99 -6.36
C ALA A 180 -14.63 -16.81 -7.37
N HIS A 181 -15.31 -17.52 -8.27
CA HIS A 181 -14.69 -18.37 -9.29
C HIS A 181 -13.60 -17.63 -10.09
N ARG A 182 -13.84 -16.34 -10.40
CA ARG A 182 -12.88 -15.46 -11.07
C ARG A 182 -11.54 -15.37 -10.33
N GLN A 183 -11.58 -15.25 -9.01
CA GLN A 183 -10.38 -15.12 -8.19
C GLN A 183 -9.61 -16.44 -8.13
N ILE A 184 -10.33 -17.56 -8.05
CA ILE A 184 -9.73 -18.90 -8.10
C ILE A 184 -9.06 -19.12 -9.45
N ASP A 185 -9.70 -18.77 -10.57
CA ASP A 185 -9.10 -18.86 -11.90
C ASP A 185 -7.81 -18.03 -12.02
N ALA A 186 -7.82 -16.81 -11.49
CA ALA A 186 -6.64 -15.95 -11.51
C ALA A 186 -5.46 -16.55 -10.72
N VAL A 187 -5.73 -17.11 -9.53
CA VAL A 187 -4.70 -17.77 -8.71
C VAL A 187 -4.22 -19.07 -9.36
N ILE A 188 -5.11 -19.85 -10.00
CA ILE A 188 -4.71 -21.02 -10.80
C ILE A 188 -3.70 -20.62 -11.87
N SER A 189 -4.00 -19.59 -12.68
CA SER A 189 -3.07 -19.12 -13.72
C SER A 189 -1.71 -18.70 -13.15
N GLN A 190 -1.69 -18.02 -12.00
CA GLN A 190 -0.43 -17.62 -11.37
C GLN A 190 0.36 -18.82 -10.83
N CYS A 191 -0.31 -19.83 -10.27
CA CYS A 191 0.34 -21.08 -9.87
C CYS A 191 0.92 -21.83 -11.08
N GLU A 192 0.21 -21.86 -12.21
CA GLU A 192 0.71 -22.45 -13.47
C GLU A 192 1.97 -21.70 -13.97
N GLU A 193 1.94 -20.38 -13.98
CA GLU A 193 3.10 -19.56 -14.37
C GLU A 193 4.33 -19.79 -13.46
N LEU A 194 4.12 -20.03 -12.16
CA LEU A 194 5.20 -20.34 -11.21
C LEU A 194 5.74 -21.76 -11.40
N ALA A 195 4.91 -22.70 -11.84
CA ALA A 195 5.27 -24.08 -12.10
C ALA A 195 5.95 -24.29 -13.47
N ASP A 196 5.78 -23.36 -14.41
CA ASP A 196 6.29 -23.46 -15.79
C ASP A 196 7.83 -23.38 -15.91
N GLU A 197 8.35 -23.84 -17.04
CA GLU A 197 9.77 -23.64 -17.43
C GLU A 197 10.08 -22.16 -17.65
N GLY A 198 11.20 -21.68 -17.11
CA GLY A 198 11.59 -20.27 -17.18
C GLY A 198 10.78 -19.35 -16.25
N SER A 199 10.11 -19.91 -15.24
CA SER A 199 9.45 -19.13 -14.20
C SER A 199 10.47 -18.35 -13.36
N MET A 200 9.98 -17.39 -12.57
CA MET A 200 10.86 -16.57 -11.72
C MET A 200 11.64 -17.41 -10.68
N LEU A 201 11.16 -18.61 -10.32
CA LEU A 201 11.81 -19.49 -9.35
C LEU A 201 13.18 -19.99 -9.85
N GLU A 202 13.33 -20.15 -11.16
CA GLU A 202 14.61 -20.51 -11.80
C GLU A 202 15.60 -19.33 -11.84
N GLY A 203 15.09 -18.10 -11.69
CA GLY A 203 15.85 -16.85 -11.72
C GLY A 203 16.37 -16.37 -10.36
N LEU A 204 16.24 -17.20 -9.31
CA LEU A 204 16.57 -16.80 -7.93
C LEU A 204 18.06 -16.89 -7.58
N GLY A 205 18.91 -17.38 -8.49
CA GLY A 205 20.36 -17.51 -8.28
C GLY A 205 20.80 -18.85 -7.67
N VAL A 206 19.86 -19.67 -7.22
CA VAL A 206 20.07 -21.10 -6.92
C VAL A 206 20.09 -21.91 -8.23
N ASP A 207 20.63 -23.13 -8.20
CA ASP A 207 20.62 -24.03 -9.37
C ASP A 207 19.16 -24.32 -9.78
N PRO A 208 18.72 -23.97 -11.01
CA PRO A 208 17.34 -24.19 -11.47
C PRO A 208 16.90 -25.66 -11.44
N GLU A 209 17.85 -26.59 -11.54
CA GLU A 209 17.62 -28.04 -11.53
C GLU A 209 17.78 -28.64 -10.12
N SER A 210 17.80 -27.78 -9.09
CA SER A 210 17.93 -28.23 -7.70
C SER A 210 16.60 -28.75 -7.15
N ALA A 211 16.71 -29.72 -6.23
CA ALA A 211 15.53 -30.31 -5.59
C ALA A 211 14.59 -29.28 -4.92
N PRO A 212 15.05 -28.18 -4.27
CA PRO A 212 14.16 -27.14 -3.75
C PRO A 212 13.35 -26.42 -4.83
N VAL A 213 13.97 -26.07 -5.98
CA VAL A 213 13.26 -25.42 -7.10
C VAL A 213 12.23 -26.37 -7.70
N ASP A 214 12.64 -27.61 -8.01
CA ASP A 214 11.73 -28.62 -8.54
C ASP A 214 10.54 -28.90 -7.61
N SER A 215 10.79 -29.00 -6.30
CA SER A 215 9.75 -29.25 -5.31
C SER A 215 8.79 -28.07 -5.18
N ALA A 216 9.28 -26.83 -5.25
CA ALA A 216 8.44 -25.64 -5.22
C ALA A 216 7.56 -25.54 -6.48
N LYS A 217 8.13 -25.77 -7.67
CA LYS A 217 7.37 -25.79 -8.94
C LYS A 217 6.28 -26.86 -8.92
N GLN A 218 6.62 -28.07 -8.45
CA GLN A 218 5.66 -29.16 -8.29
C GLN A 218 4.54 -28.79 -7.30
N ALA A 219 4.86 -28.12 -6.19
CA ALA A 219 3.86 -27.70 -5.21
C ALA A 219 2.87 -26.66 -5.76
N PHE A 220 3.34 -25.71 -6.57
CA PHE A 220 2.44 -24.77 -7.27
C PHE A 220 1.56 -25.47 -8.30
N SER A 221 2.11 -26.44 -9.04
CA SER A 221 1.32 -27.27 -9.96
C SER A 221 0.21 -28.03 -9.22
N GLU A 222 0.54 -28.65 -8.08
CA GLU A 222 -0.45 -29.36 -7.24
C GLU A 222 -1.48 -28.41 -6.61
N MET A 223 -1.10 -27.17 -6.30
CA MET A 223 -2.01 -26.16 -5.81
C MET A 223 -3.02 -25.74 -6.89
N ALA A 224 -2.56 -25.51 -8.12
CA ALA A 224 -3.43 -25.21 -9.26
C ALA A 224 -4.44 -26.34 -9.52
N ASP A 225 -3.98 -27.59 -9.51
CA ASP A 225 -4.84 -28.77 -9.65
C ASP A 225 -5.89 -28.85 -8.53
N TRP A 226 -5.48 -28.64 -7.29
CA TRP A 226 -6.39 -28.67 -6.13
C TRP A 226 -7.43 -27.54 -6.19
N LEU A 227 -7.01 -26.31 -6.49
CA LEU A 227 -7.91 -25.17 -6.67
C LEU A 227 -8.96 -25.46 -7.75
N SER A 228 -8.54 -26.04 -8.88
CA SER A 228 -9.41 -26.38 -10.00
C SER A 228 -10.40 -27.51 -9.67
N THR A 229 -9.95 -28.53 -8.94
CA THR A 229 -10.73 -29.77 -8.75
C THR A 229 -11.54 -29.81 -7.46
N GLU A 230 -11.07 -29.19 -6.39
CA GLU A 230 -11.69 -29.25 -5.06
C GLU A 230 -12.39 -27.93 -4.70
N LEU A 231 -11.75 -26.77 -4.93
CA LEU A 231 -12.28 -25.48 -4.49
C LEU A 231 -13.22 -24.81 -5.51
N SER A 232 -12.80 -24.72 -6.79
CA SER A 232 -13.55 -24.06 -7.86
C SER A 232 -15.00 -24.57 -8.03
N PRO A 233 -15.29 -25.89 -7.92
CA PRO A 233 -16.66 -26.38 -7.99
C PRO A 233 -17.60 -25.88 -6.88
N LEU A 234 -17.05 -25.37 -5.78
CA LEU A 234 -17.79 -24.80 -4.65
C LEU A 234 -17.96 -23.28 -4.76
N ALA A 235 -17.29 -22.64 -5.72
CA ALA A 235 -17.16 -21.19 -5.79
C ALA A 235 -18.42 -20.50 -6.35
N PRO A 236 -18.83 -19.35 -5.80
CA PRO A 236 -19.86 -18.53 -6.41
C PRO A 236 -19.34 -17.85 -7.69
N HIS A 237 -20.24 -17.59 -8.63
CA HIS A 237 -19.97 -16.72 -9.79
C HIS A 237 -20.25 -15.25 -9.50
N GLU A 238 -20.84 -14.95 -8.34
CA GLU A 238 -21.07 -13.58 -7.89
C GLU A 238 -19.78 -13.03 -7.28
N ASP A 239 -19.29 -11.92 -7.85
CA ASP A 239 -18.07 -11.24 -7.40
C ASP A 239 -18.34 -10.32 -6.17
N ALA A 240 -19.59 -9.94 -5.93
CA ALA A 240 -19.95 -8.98 -4.90
C ALA A 240 -19.77 -9.52 -3.48
N PHE A 241 -19.26 -8.68 -2.57
CA PHE A 241 -19.04 -9.08 -1.18
C PHE A 241 -20.30 -8.90 -0.33
N GLY A 242 -21.24 -8.06 -0.79
CA GLY A 242 -22.39 -7.64 0.00
C GLY A 242 -22.03 -6.55 1.01
N ARG A 243 -23.03 -5.79 1.45
CA ARG A 243 -22.84 -4.59 2.26
C ARG A 243 -22.07 -4.82 3.57
N GLU A 244 -22.49 -5.78 4.38
CA GLU A 244 -21.93 -6.00 5.72
C GLU A 244 -20.44 -6.36 5.66
N ARG A 245 -20.07 -7.31 4.79
CA ARG A 245 -18.67 -7.69 4.56
C ARG A 245 -17.87 -6.53 3.97
N TYR A 246 -18.45 -5.79 3.03
CA TYR A 246 -17.79 -4.65 2.38
C TYR A 246 -17.53 -3.50 3.34
N GLU A 247 -18.46 -3.18 4.24
CA GLU A 247 -18.30 -2.12 5.25
C GLU A 247 -17.11 -2.41 6.16
N LEU A 248 -16.94 -3.66 6.61
CA LEU A 248 -15.80 -4.09 7.43
C LEU A 248 -14.46 -3.92 6.69
N PHE A 249 -14.35 -4.40 5.44
CA PHE A 249 -13.13 -4.21 4.66
C PHE A 249 -12.86 -2.74 4.32
N SER A 250 -13.91 -1.97 4.01
CA SER A 250 -13.77 -0.55 3.74
C SER A 250 -13.20 0.19 4.95
N GLU A 251 -13.66 -0.11 6.17
CA GLU A 251 -13.13 0.47 7.41
C GLU A 251 -11.71 0.00 7.71
N TYR A 252 -11.41 -1.28 7.44
CA TYR A 252 -10.05 -1.82 7.53
C TYR A 252 -9.05 -1.07 6.64
N PHE A 253 -9.39 -0.85 5.36
CA PHE A 253 -8.49 -0.17 4.42
C PHE A 253 -8.46 1.36 4.61
N LEU A 254 -9.61 2.00 4.87
CA LEU A 254 -9.67 3.46 5.00
C LEU A 254 -9.07 3.96 6.31
N GLY A 255 -9.28 3.22 7.41
CA GLY A 255 -8.95 3.74 8.73
C GLY A 255 -9.96 4.76 9.26
N PHE A 256 -11.19 4.78 8.74
CA PHE A 256 -12.29 5.58 9.26
C PHE A 256 -13.63 5.10 8.68
N GLN A 257 -14.71 5.35 9.40
CA GLN A 257 -16.05 4.98 8.94
C GLN A 257 -16.51 5.91 7.82
N THR A 258 -17.11 5.32 6.78
CA THR A 258 -17.55 6.05 5.59
C THR A 258 -19.00 5.74 5.26
N ASP A 259 -19.79 6.79 5.00
CA ASP A 259 -21.08 6.62 4.34
C ASP A 259 -20.85 6.19 2.88
N LEU A 260 -21.00 4.90 2.62
CA LEU A 260 -20.74 4.31 1.30
C LEU A 260 -21.67 4.84 0.20
N ASP A 261 -22.90 5.25 0.56
CA ASP A 261 -23.83 5.80 -0.42
C ASP A 261 -23.42 7.24 -0.78
N GLU A 262 -22.97 8.04 0.19
CA GLU A 262 -22.37 9.37 -0.06
C GLU A 262 -21.08 9.26 -0.87
N ALA A 263 -20.18 8.35 -0.50
CA ALA A 263 -18.90 8.16 -1.17
C ALA A 263 -19.09 7.77 -2.65
N TYR A 264 -20.09 6.95 -2.95
CA TYR A 264 -20.46 6.59 -4.33
C TYR A 264 -20.91 7.82 -5.14
N GLU A 265 -21.81 8.64 -4.59
CA GLU A 265 -22.30 9.85 -5.27
C GLU A 265 -21.18 10.89 -5.42
N TRP A 266 -20.35 11.06 -4.39
CA TRP A 266 -19.16 11.91 -4.45
C TRP A 266 -18.20 11.45 -5.56
N GLY A 267 -17.96 10.14 -5.69
CA GLY A 267 -17.15 9.58 -6.77
C GLY A 267 -17.67 9.93 -8.16
N LEU A 268 -19.00 9.87 -8.36
CA LEU A 268 -19.65 10.26 -9.62
C LEU A 268 -19.47 11.75 -9.92
N GLU A 269 -19.66 12.61 -8.92
CA GLU A 269 -19.45 14.05 -9.04
C GLU A 269 -17.99 14.39 -9.38
N ARG A 270 -17.04 13.74 -8.69
CA ARG A 270 -15.61 13.89 -8.91
C ARG A 270 -15.22 13.47 -10.32
N LEU A 271 -15.72 12.34 -10.81
CA LEU A 271 -15.52 11.90 -12.20
C LEU A 271 -16.02 12.92 -13.21
N HIS A 272 -17.24 13.43 -13.02
CA HIS A 272 -17.79 14.43 -13.92
C HIS A 272 -16.93 15.70 -13.97
N ALA A 273 -16.44 16.17 -12.82
CA ALA A 273 -15.55 17.32 -12.74
C ALA A 273 -14.21 17.07 -13.45
N ILE A 274 -13.57 15.91 -13.24
CA ILE A 274 -12.30 15.54 -13.87
C ILE A 274 -12.45 15.44 -15.39
N VAL A 275 -13.50 14.78 -15.88
CA VAL A 275 -13.79 14.67 -17.32
C VAL A 275 -14.01 16.05 -17.93
N GLY A 276 -14.64 16.97 -17.20
CA GLY A 276 -14.77 18.37 -17.60
C GLY A 276 -13.42 19.05 -17.83
N LYS A 277 -12.47 18.88 -16.89
CA LYS A 277 -11.10 19.41 -16.99
C LYS A 277 -10.32 18.77 -18.14
N GLN A 278 -10.38 17.44 -18.27
CA GLN A 278 -9.72 16.72 -19.37
C GLN A 278 -10.23 17.19 -20.73
N LYS A 279 -11.54 17.43 -20.88
CA LYS A 279 -12.12 17.99 -22.10
C LYS A 279 -11.57 19.39 -22.39
N GLN A 280 -11.48 20.26 -21.39
CA GLN A 280 -10.89 21.61 -21.59
C GLN A 280 -9.44 21.53 -22.06
N LEU A 281 -8.65 20.68 -21.41
CA LEU A 281 -7.24 20.49 -21.72
C LEU A 281 -7.01 19.85 -23.09
N ALA A 282 -7.86 18.90 -23.48
CA ALA A 282 -7.88 18.32 -24.82
C ALA A 282 -8.10 19.39 -25.91
N ARG A 283 -8.98 20.38 -25.67
CA ARG A 283 -9.20 21.50 -26.59
C ARG A 283 -7.97 22.39 -26.72
N THR A 284 -7.29 22.65 -25.60
CA THR A 284 -6.03 23.42 -25.59
C THR A 284 -4.91 22.71 -26.35
N LEU A 285 -4.82 21.38 -26.26
CA LEU A 285 -3.79 20.59 -26.92
C LEU A 285 -4.05 20.39 -28.42
N TYR A 286 -5.29 20.09 -28.82
CA TYR A 286 -5.59 19.46 -30.11
C TYR A 286 -6.89 19.93 -30.81
N ASP A 287 -7.39 21.13 -30.49
CA ASP A 287 -8.60 21.78 -31.01
C ASP A 287 -9.95 21.30 -30.41
N ASP A 288 -11.01 22.09 -30.63
CA ASP A 288 -12.27 22.11 -29.85
C ASP A 288 -13.09 20.79 -29.81
N ASP A 289 -12.84 19.88 -30.76
CA ASP A 289 -13.61 18.64 -30.96
C ASP A 289 -12.83 17.36 -30.61
N CYS A 290 -11.60 17.45 -30.08
CA CYS A 290 -10.81 16.25 -29.77
C CYS A 290 -11.37 15.48 -28.56
N PRO A 291 -11.86 14.23 -28.71
CA PRO A 291 -12.28 13.42 -27.58
C PRO A 291 -11.09 13.06 -26.68
N VAL A 292 -11.30 12.99 -25.36
CA VAL A 292 -10.24 12.67 -24.38
C VAL A 292 -9.44 11.42 -24.75
N ARG A 293 -10.11 10.34 -25.18
CA ARG A 293 -9.42 9.10 -25.60
C ARG A 293 -8.58 9.26 -26.87
N VAL A 294 -8.94 10.19 -27.76
CA VAL A 294 -8.11 10.55 -28.93
C VAL A 294 -6.90 11.35 -28.48
N THR A 295 -7.06 12.24 -27.51
CA THR A 295 -5.97 13.01 -26.90
C THR A 295 -4.89 12.09 -26.32
N TYR A 296 -5.26 11.04 -25.58
CA TYR A 296 -4.28 10.06 -25.07
C TYR A 296 -3.46 9.41 -26.18
N ARG A 297 -4.10 8.98 -27.28
CA ARG A 297 -3.40 8.39 -28.42
C ARG A 297 -2.45 9.37 -29.10
N ARG A 298 -2.84 10.64 -29.21
CA ARG A 298 -1.97 11.69 -29.77
C ARG A 298 -0.79 11.98 -28.87
N LEU A 299 -0.98 12.02 -27.55
CA LEU A 299 0.11 12.17 -26.58
C LEU A 299 1.12 11.00 -26.68
N ASN A 300 0.64 9.77 -26.91
CA ASN A 300 1.51 8.61 -27.15
C ASN A 300 2.35 8.73 -28.43
N GLU A 301 1.88 9.49 -29.43
CA GLU A 301 2.60 9.73 -30.69
C GLU A 301 3.61 10.88 -30.59
N GLU A 302 3.57 11.70 -29.53
CA GLU A 302 4.47 12.84 -29.38
C GLU A 302 5.87 12.43 -28.88
N PRO A 303 6.94 12.73 -29.64
CA PRO A 303 8.30 12.32 -29.27
C PRO A 303 8.80 12.83 -27.91
N ARG A 304 8.25 13.96 -27.43
CA ARG A 304 8.66 14.56 -26.15
C ARG A 304 8.17 13.79 -24.91
N TYR A 305 7.19 12.91 -25.06
CA TYR A 305 6.70 12.05 -23.98
C TYR A 305 7.10 10.60 -24.14
N ARG A 306 7.90 10.27 -25.14
CA ARG A 306 8.26 8.89 -25.45
C ARG A 306 9.65 8.57 -24.93
N LEU A 307 9.78 7.44 -24.25
CA LEU A 307 11.05 6.81 -23.95
C LEU A 307 11.12 5.46 -24.68
N ASP A 308 12.31 5.11 -25.15
CA ASP A 308 12.60 3.85 -25.82
C ASP A 308 13.67 3.10 -25.02
N GLY A 309 13.32 1.91 -24.52
CA GLY A 309 14.19 1.09 -23.69
C GLY A 309 14.05 1.32 -22.19
N VAL A 310 14.32 0.28 -21.41
CA VAL A 310 14.22 0.27 -19.95
C VAL A 310 15.31 1.11 -19.29
N GLU A 311 16.47 1.27 -19.93
CA GLU A 311 17.56 2.13 -19.45
C GLU A 311 17.13 3.61 -19.49
N ALA A 312 16.51 4.04 -20.59
CA ALA A 312 15.99 5.40 -20.72
C ALA A 312 14.86 5.68 -19.71
N LEU A 313 14.04 4.67 -19.41
CA LEU A 313 13.01 4.74 -18.38
C LEU A 313 13.62 4.94 -16.99
N GLN A 314 14.59 4.11 -16.61
CA GLN A 314 15.26 4.17 -15.32
C GLN A 314 16.00 5.51 -15.12
N GLU A 315 16.73 5.98 -16.14
CA GLU A 315 17.40 7.28 -16.11
C GLU A 315 16.41 8.45 -15.97
N TRP A 316 15.26 8.38 -16.65
CA TRP A 316 14.22 9.39 -16.53
C TRP A 316 13.61 9.43 -15.13
N MET A 317 13.24 8.27 -14.56
CA MET A 317 12.73 8.17 -13.19
C MET A 317 13.73 8.78 -12.20
N GLN A 318 15.00 8.36 -12.28
CA GLN A 318 16.04 8.85 -11.38
C GLN A 318 16.22 10.36 -11.47
N LYS A 319 16.19 10.91 -12.68
CA LYS A 319 16.31 12.36 -12.90
C LYS A 319 15.13 13.14 -12.31
N VAL A 320 13.91 12.62 -12.45
CA VAL A 320 12.71 13.24 -11.88
C VAL A 320 12.78 13.22 -10.35
N SER A 321 13.09 12.07 -9.76
CA SER A 321 13.22 11.89 -8.31
C SER A 321 14.30 12.78 -7.70
N ASN A 322 15.50 12.81 -8.28
CA ASN A 322 16.60 13.65 -7.79
C ASN A 322 16.23 15.14 -7.83
N ARG A 323 15.57 15.57 -8.91
CA ARG A 323 15.11 16.96 -9.02
C ARG A 323 14.08 17.31 -7.94
N ALA A 324 13.15 16.39 -7.65
CA ALA A 324 12.17 16.60 -6.59
C ALA A 324 12.85 16.72 -5.21
N LEU A 325 13.79 15.83 -4.89
CA LEU A 325 14.59 15.91 -3.66
C LEU A 325 15.32 17.25 -3.53
N GLU A 326 16.02 17.69 -4.58
CA GLU A 326 16.81 18.93 -4.57
C GLU A 326 15.95 20.20 -4.45
N GLU A 327 14.81 20.25 -5.13
CA GLU A 327 13.99 21.48 -5.22
C GLU A 327 12.95 21.60 -4.09
N LEU A 328 12.49 20.49 -3.51
CA LEU A 328 11.46 20.51 -2.46
C LEU A 328 12.06 20.69 -1.06
N ASP A 329 13.28 20.22 -0.81
CA ASP A 329 13.97 20.34 0.48
C ASP A 329 14.20 21.81 0.86
N GLY A 330 13.76 22.18 2.06
CA GLY A 330 13.86 23.55 2.60
C GLY A 330 12.93 24.58 1.94
N THR A 331 12.08 24.16 0.99
CA THR A 331 11.08 25.05 0.36
C THR A 331 9.66 24.64 0.72
N HIS A 332 9.33 23.38 0.50
CA HIS A 332 7.98 22.84 0.75
C HIS A 332 7.97 21.81 1.87
N PHE A 333 9.06 21.04 1.99
CA PHE A 333 9.24 20.00 3.00
C PHE A 333 10.61 20.13 3.67
N THR A 334 10.70 19.61 4.88
CA THR A 334 11.98 19.31 5.53
C THR A 334 12.36 17.86 5.19
N ILE A 335 13.39 17.63 4.36
CA ILE A 335 13.79 16.26 3.97
C ILE A 335 15.02 15.82 4.78
N PRO A 336 14.90 14.80 5.67
CA PRO A 336 16.03 14.24 6.39
C PRO A 336 17.18 13.79 5.48
N GLU A 337 18.42 13.85 5.98
CA GLU A 337 19.61 13.50 5.18
C GLU A 337 19.59 12.04 4.74
N GLU A 338 19.07 11.17 5.61
CA GLU A 338 18.85 9.74 5.39
C GLU A 338 17.95 9.45 4.18
N LEU A 339 17.08 10.41 3.81
CA LEU A 339 16.11 10.29 2.72
C LEU A 339 16.55 11.01 1.44
N LYS A 340 17.78 11.51 1.37
CA LYS A 340 18.27 12.16 0.13
C LYS A 340 18.68 11.18 -0.96
N THR A 341 18.48 9.89 -0.73
CA THR A 341 18.75 8.83 -1.70
C THR A 341 17.51 7.99 -1.95
N LEU A 342 17.01 8.07 -3.19
CA LEU A 342 15.96 7.21 -3.73
C LEU A 342 16.49 6.50 -4.98
N GLU A 343 16.56 5.17 -4.97
CA GLU A 343 17.01 4.39 -6.11
C GLU A 343 15.84 4.03 -7.03
N CYS A 344 15.92 4.39 -8.32
CA CYS A 344 14.92 3.96 -9.31
C CYS A 344 15.40 2.69 -10.01
N LYS A 345 14.58 1.64 -10.05
CA LYS A 345 14.93 0.30 -10.53
C LYS A 345 13.84 -0.29 -11.44
N ILE A 346 14.20 -1.35 -12.16
CA ILE A 346 13.29 -2.15 -12.98
C ILE A 346 13.02 -3.47 -12.25
N ASP A 347 11.75 -3.79 -12.05
CA ASP A 347 11.32 -5.06 -11.45
C ASP A 347 11.26 -6.17 -12.53
N PRO A 348 11.94 -7.31 -12.31
CA PRO A 348 11.94 -8.44 -13.24
C PRO A 348 10.61 -9.21 -13.32
N ALA A 349 9.66 -9.05 -12.38
CA ALA A 349 8.42 -9.82 -12.37
C ALA A 349 7.47 -9.47 -13.53
N GLY A 350 7.52 -8.24 -14.04
CA GLY A 350 6.77 -7.80 -15.22
C GLY A 350 5.26 -7.69 -15.06
N SER A 351 4.78 -7.41 -13.84
CA SER A 351 3.36 -7.23 -13.46
C SER A 351 2.73 -5.94 -13.98
N GLY A 352 3.52 -4.97 -14.47
CA GLY A 352 3.03 -3.78 -15.16
C GLY A 352 2.82 -2.52 -14.31
N GLY A 353 3.09 -2.56 -13.01
CA GLY A 353 2.94 -1.43 -12.07
C GLY A 353 4.25 -0.78 -11.64
N ILE A 354 4.16 0.42 -11.06
CA ILE A 354 5.24 1.06 -10.30
C ILE A 354 4.90 0.85 -8.82
N PHE A 355 5.90 0.53 -8.00
CA PHE A 355 5.73 0.37 -6.55
C PHE A 355 6.96 0.86 -5.81
N TYR A 356 6.79 1.14 -4.52
CA TYR A 356 7.84 1.63 -3.64
C TYR A 356 8.21 0.61 -2.56
N THR A 357 9.52 0.52 -2.27
CA THR A 357 10.04 -0.20 -1.10
C THR A 357 10.71 0.81 -0.16
N PRO A 358 10.29 0.89 1.12
CA PRO A 358 10.91 1.78 2.10
C PRO A 358 12.38 1.43 2.36
N PRO A 359 13.20 2.39 2.85
CA PRO A 359 14.52 2.08 3.35
C PRO A 359 14.42 1.07 4.50
N SER A 360 15.51 0.36 4.79
CA SER A 360 15.58 -0.41 6.05
C SER A 360 15.53 0.56 7.24
N ASP A 361 15.05 0.11 8.41
CA ASP A 361 14.95 0.98 9.60
C ASP A 361 16.32 1.59 9.96
N ASP A 362 17.43 0.87 9.75
CA ASP A 362 18.80 1.37 9.94
C ASP A 362 19.36 2.23 8.79
N PHE A 363 18.58 2.45 7.73
CA PHE A 363 18.95 3.16 6.50
C PHE A 363 20.17 2.58 5.74
N ALA A 364 20.59 1.35 6.05
CA ALA A 364 21.66 0.68 5.30
C ALA A 364 21.23 0.36 3.85
N ARG A 365 19.95 0.04 3.65
CA ARG A 365 19.31 -0.06 2.33
C ARG A 365 18.49 1.20 2.07
N PRO A 366 18.78 1.97 0.99
CA PRO A 366 17.98 3.15 0.66
C PRO A 366 16.59 2.76 0.14
N GLY A 367 15.66 3.71 0.18
CA GLY A 367 14.36 3.56 -0.46
C GLY A 367 14.52 3.28 -1.96
N SER A 368 13.65 2.44 -2.52
CA SER A 368 13.69 2.08 -3.94
C SER A 368 12.32 2.21 -4.58
N MET A 369 12.23 2.90 -5.72
CA MET A 369 11.06 2.90 -6.59
C MET A 369 11.32 1.90 -7.73
N TRP A 370 10.37 1.00 -7.95
CA TRP A 370 10.48 -0.08 -8.92
C TRP A 370 9.43 0.08 -10.00
N TRP A 371 9.84 -0.08 -11.27
CA TRP A 371 8.91 -0.20 -12.38
C TRP A 371 8.91 -1.62 -12.91
N SER A 372 7.78 -2.30 -12.80
CA SER A 372 7.56 -3.61 -13.35
C SER A 372 7.16 -3.52 -14.82
N VAL A 373 8.05 -3.95 -15.72
CA VAL A 373 7.86 -3.79 -17.17
C VAL A 373 7.29 -5.07 -17.78
N PRO A 374 6.07 -5.04 -18.35
CA PRO A 374 5.49 -6.20 -19.01
C PRO A 374 6.39 -6.76 -20.11
N LYS A 375 6.42 -8.09 -20.23
CA LYS A 375 7.25 -8.79 -21.21
C LYS A 375 7.00 -8.27 -22.63
N GLY A 376 8.06 -7.77 -23.27
CA GLY A 376 8.01 -7.25 -24.64
C GLY A 376 7.65 -5.77 -24.77
N GLN A 377 7.34 -5.08 -23.66
CA GLN A 377 7.19 -3.63 -23.66
C GLN A 377 8.56 -2.94 -23.70
N ASN A 378 8.76 -2.05 -24.67
CA ASN A 378 10.01 -1.29 -24.84
C ASN A 378 9.77 0.20 -25.14
N VAL A 379 8.52 0.64 -25.07
CA VAL A 379 8.12 2.02 -25.29
C VAL A 379 7.31 2.47 -24.09
N PHE A 380 7.64 3.64 -23.56
CA PHE A 380 7.02 4.21 -22.36
C PHE A 380 6.60 5.65 -22.59
N HIS A 381 5.51 6.06 -21.94
CA HIS A 381 4.88 7.36 -22.14
C HIS A 381 4.91 8.20 -20.87
N THR A 382 5.88 9.11 -20.76
CA THR A 382 6.11 9.91 -19.53
C THR A 382 4.97 10.86 -19.20
N TRP A 383 4.13 11.23 -20.18
CA TRP A 383 2.98 12.09 -19.92
C TRP A 383 1.99 11.46 -18.94
N GLN A 384 1.85 10.13 -19.00
CA GLN A 384 0.93 9.35 -18.17
C GLN A 384 1.51 9.05 -16.79
N GLU A 385 2.84 8.97 -16.68
CA GLU A 385 3.51 8.32 -15.55
C GLU A 385 4.28 9.28 -14.66
N LEU A 386 4.42 10.56 -15.05
CA LEU A 386 5.12 11.55 -14.24
C LEU A 386 4.49 11.73 -12.86
N SER A 387 3.15 11.69 -12.74
CA SER A 387 2.50 11.81 -11.44
C SER A 387 2.74 10.56 -10.58
N THR A 388 2.77 9.36 -11.19
CA THR A 388 3.12 8.11 -10.49
C THR A 388 4.55 8.12 -9.94
N VAL A 389 5.51 8.76 -10.62
CA VAL A 389 6.87 8.95 -10.06
C VAL A 389 6.86 9.79 -8.78
N TYR A 390 5.99 10.81 -8.69
CA TYR A 390 5.85 11.60 -7.47
C TYR A 390 5.08 10.85 -6.38
N HIS A 391 4.10 10.04 -6.77
CA HIS A 391 3.30 9.17 -5.91
C HIS A 391 4.18 8.15 -5.17
N GLU A 392 4.98 7.39 -5.91
CA GLU A 392 5.85 6.33 -5.35
C GLU A 392 7.16 6.91 -4.79
N GLY A 393 7.60 8.06 -5.31
CA GLY A 393 8.82 8.74 -4.92
C GLY A 393 8.57 9.92 -3.99
N VAL A 394 9.03 11.11 -4.41
CA VAL A 394 9.03 12.34 -3.60
C VAL A 394 8.07 13.36 -4.21
N PRO A 395 7.14 13.94 -3.43
CA PRO A 395 7.01 13.85 -1.97
C PRO A 395 6.01 12.77 -1.49
N GLY A 396 5.69 11.77 -2.31
CA GLY A 396 4.78 10.68 -1.96
C GLY A 396 5.36 9.66 -0.98
N HIS A 397 5.31 8.37 -1.31
CA HIS A 397 5.65 7.29 -0.38
C HIS A 397 7.08 7.36 0.17
N HIS A 398 8.06 7.80 -0.63
CA HIS A 398 9.44 7.90 -0.14
C HIS A 398 9.57 8.87 1.04
N LEU A 399 8.94 10.03 0.94
CA LEU A 399 8.98 11.01 2.02
C LEU A 399 8.14 10.54 3.21
N GLN A 400 6.93 10.03 2.96
CA GLN A 400 6.00 9.63 4.02
C GLN A 400 6.56 8.50 4.90
N LEU A 401 6.92 7.37 4.27
CA LEU A 401 7.45 6.21 4.98
C LEU A 401 8.83 6.50 5.54
N GLY A 402 9.66 7.20 4.76
CA GLY A 402 11.01 7.55 5.18
C GLY A 402 11.04 8.44 6.43
N VAL A 403 10.22 9.51 6.47
CA VAL A 403 10.15 10.40 7.64
C VAL A 403 9.71 9.64 8.88
N THR A 404 8.71 8.76 8.74
CA THR A 404 8.23 7.92 9.84
C THR A 404 9.37 7.06 10.44
N LEU A 405 10.24 6.49 9.58
CA LEU A 405 11.39 5.70 10.03
C LEU A 405 12.48 6.51 10.73
N THR A 406 12.54 7.84 10.51
CA THR A 406 13.48 8.72 11.21
C THR A 406 13.05 9.04 12.65
N GLU A 407 11.78 8.82 12.99
CA GLU A 407 11.20 9.15 14.30
C GLU A 407 11.47 8.06 15.35
N LYS A 408 12.71 7.55 15.42
CA LYS A 408 13.11 6.45 16.32
C LYS A 408 13.04 6.82 17.80
N ASP A 409 13.24 8.09 18.11
CA ASP A 409 13.19 8.60 19.47
C ASP A 409 11.74 8.83 19.94
N ASN A 410 10.79 8.87 19.01
CA ASN A 410 9.39 9.21 19.30
C ASN A 410 8.44 8.03 19.08
N LEU A 411 8.63 7.18 18.09
CA LEU A 411 7.71 6.09 17.76
C LEU A 411 8.40 4.75 17.97
N ASN A 412 7.73 3.76 18.56
CA ASN A 412 8.20 2.36 18.57
C ASN A 412 8.23 1.74 17.16
N LEU A 413 8.96 0.63 17.01
CA LEU A 413 9.13 -0.09 15.74
C LEU A 413 7.82 -0.52 15.10
N TRP A 414 6.81 -0.90 15.90
CA TRP A 414 5.50 -1.24 15.34
C TRP A 414 4.89 -0.05 14.62
N ARG A 415 4.86 1.14 15.26
CA ARG A 415 4.40 2.39 14.65
C ARG A 415 5.22 2.78 13.42
N ARG A 416 6.54 2.54 13.43
CA ARG A 416 7.45 2.97 12.35
C ARG A 416 7.43 2.07 11.11
N ALA A 417 7.35 0.75 11.31
CA ALA A 417 7.66 -0.23 10.27
C ALA A 417 6.53 -1.22 9.96
N VAL A 418 5.60 -1.46 10.88
CA VAL A 418 4.52 -2.46 10.71
C VAL A 418 3.17 -1.80 10.45
N ASN A 419 2.90 -0.71 11.17
CA ASN A 419 1.62 -0.05 11.15
C ASN A 419 1.41 0.72 9.83
N TRP A 420 0.48 0.23 9.01
CA TRP A 420 0.17 0.81 7.71
C TRP A 420 -1.33 0.84 7.42
N HIS A 421 -1.82 2.00 6.99
CA HIS A 421 -3.22 2.23 6.62
C HIS A 421 -3.29 2.70 5.18
N SER A 422 -4.03 1.97 4.35
CA SER A 422 -4.14 2.29 2.92
C SER A 422 -4.75 3.68 2.71
N GLY A 423 -5.84 4.04 3.41
CA GLY A 423 -6.45 5.37 3.31
C GLY A 423 -5.50 6.52 3.69
N HIS A 424 -4.65 6.31 4.70
CA HIS A 424 -3.64 7.30 5.08
C HIS A 424 -2.53 7.39 4.04
N GLY A 425 -1.87 6.27 3.72
CA GLY A 425 -0.68 6.25 2.86
C GLY A 425 -0.97 6.52 1.39
N GLU A 426 -1.97 5.85 0.83
CA GLU A 426 -2.39 6.05 -0.56
C GLU A 426 -3.07 7.41 -0.74
N GLY A 427 -3.81 7.85 0.28
CA GLY A 427 -4.37 9.19 0.33
C GLY A 427 -3.30 10.27 0.33
N TRP A 428 -2.21 10.07 1.10
CA TRP A 428 -1.06 10.97 1.10
C TRP A 428 -0.40 11.03 -0.27
N ALA A 429 -0.17 9.88 -0.91
CA ALA A 429 0.51 9.84 -2.20
C ALA A 429 -0.31 10.53 -3.32
N LEU A 430 -1.65 10.39 -3.33
CA LEU A 430 -2.52 11.19 -4.21
C LEU A 430 -2.50 12.67 -3.87
N TYR A 431 -2.52 13.00 -2.58
CA TYR A 431 -2.41 14.38 -2.11
C TYR A 431 -1.07 15.01 -2.54
N ALA A 432 0.02 14.25 -2.51
CA ALA A 432 1.34 14.62 -3.02
C ALA A 432 1.35 14.85 -4.54
N GLU A 433 0.65 14.03 -5.33
CA GLU A 433 0.48 14.27 -6.77
C GLU A 433 -0.19 15.64 -7.02
N SER A 434 -1.25 15.96 -6.26
CA SER A 434 -1.95 17.25 -6.31
C SER A 434 -1.04 18.41 -5.90
N LEU A 435 -0.21 18.24 -4.86
CA LEU A 435 0.80 19.23 -4.45
C LEU A 435 1.82 19.52 -5.54
N MET A 436 2.32 18.50 -6.24
CA MET A 436 3.29 18.70 -7.31
C MET A 436 2.70 19.53 -8.46
N ALA A 437 1.39 19.42 -8.73
CA ALA A 437 0.71 20.34 -9.63
C ALA A 437 0.65 21.77 -9.09
N GLU A 438 0.29 21.95 -7.81
CA GLU A 438 0.24 23.25 -7.12
C GLU A 438 1.61 23.96 -7.12
N PHE A 439 2.70 23.21 -6.91
CA PHE A 439 4.08 23.73 -6.90
C PHE A 439 4.65 23.96 -8.31
N GLY A 440 3.94 23.55 -9.36
CA GLY A 440 4.29 23.87 -10.74
C GLY A 440 5.10 22.81 -11.49
N TYR A 441 5.22 21.59 -10.96
CA TYR A 441 5.94 20.49 -11.62
C TYR A 441 5.17 19.90 -12.80
N LEU A 442 3.85 20.04 -12.79
CA LEU A 442 2.93 19.51 -13.81
C LEU A 442 2.30 20.64 -14.63
N GLN A 443 3.06 21.67 -15.03
CA GLN A 443 2.53 22.79 -15.81
C GLN A 443 2.41 22.48 -17.32
N ASP A 444 3.14 21.49 -17.81
CA ASP A 444 2.97 21.03 -19.19
C ASP A 444 1.58 20.37 -19.36
N PRO A 445 0.80 20.75 -20.39
CA PRO A 445 -0.56 20.24 -20.58
C PRO A 445 -0.66 18.71 -20.77
N GLY A 446 0.36 18.03 -21.27
CA GLY A 446 0.37 16.57 -21.35
C GLY A 446 0.53 15.93 -19.98
N PHE A 447 1.42 16.47 -19.14
CA PHE A 447 1.56 16.02 -17.74
C PHE A 447 0.30 16.32 -16.91
N GLN A 448 -0.38 17.45 -17.14
CA GLN A 448 -1.69 17.71 -16.53
C GLN A 448 -2.74 16.69 -16.97
N MET A 449 -2.70 16.25 -18.23
CA MET A 449 -3.61 15.21 -18.71
C MET A 449 -3.32 13.87 -18.03
N GLY A 450 -2.05 13.52 -17.82
CA GLY A 450 -1.65 12.32 -17.07
C GLY A 450 -2.13 12.34 -15.62
N LEU A 451 -1.89 13.44 -14.90
CA LEU A 451 -2.42 13.61 -13.54
C LEU A 451 -3.94 13.45 -13.50
N LEU A 452 -4.66 14.08 -14.44
CA LEU A 452 -6.11 13.95 -14.50
C LEU A 452 -6.56 12.54 -14.87
N ASP A 453 -5.82 11.79 -15.68
CA ASP A 453 -6.11 10.38 -15.95
C ASP A 453 -5.91 9.50 -14.71
N SER A 454 -4.81 9.73 -13.98
CA SER A 454 -4.55 9.09 -12.67
C SER A 454 -5.70 9.35 -11.70
N GLN A 455 -6.06 10.62 -11.48
CA GLN A 455 -7.18 11.00 -10.60
C GLN A 455 -8.52 10.44 -11.09
N ARG A 456 -8.73 10.38 -12.41
CA ARG A 456 -9.96 9.81 -12.98
C ARG A 456 -10.07 8.32 -12.68
N LEU A 457 -8.98 7.58 -12.83
CA LEU A 457 -8.94 6.16 -12.47
C LEU A 457 -9.28 5.97 -10.98
N ARG A 458 -8.64 6.72 -10.08
CA ARG A 458 -8.91 6.58 -8.64
C ARG A 458 -10.32 7.02 -8.23
N ALA A 459 -10.92 8.02 -8.89
CA ALA A 459 -12.34 8.32 -8.70
C ALA A 459 -13.27 7.23 -9.29
N ALA A 460 -12.88 6.61 -10.40
CA ALA A 460 -13.60 5.48 -10.98
C ALA A 460 -13.57 4.24 -10.09
N ARG A 461 -12.44 3.99 -9.40
CA ARG A 461 -12.31 2.92 -8.40
C ARG A 461 -13.38 3.04 -7.31
N VAL A 462 -13.59 4.23 -6.74
CA VAL A 462 -14.64 4.47 -5.73
C VAL A 462 -16.02 4.06 -6.23
N VAL A 463 -16.39 4.52 -7.43
CA VAL A 463 -17.71 4.24 -8.02
C VAL A 463 -17.86 2.77 -8.38
N LEU A 464 -16.84 2.17 -8.99
CA LEU A 464 -16.88 0.78 -9.44
C LEU A 464 -16.96 -0.17 -8.25
N ASP A 465 -16.06 -0.02 -7.29
CA ASP A 465 -15.88 -0.93 -6.16
C ASP A 465 -17.13 -0.96 -5.27
N ILE A 466 -17.56 0.22 -4.80
CA ILE A 466 -18.82 0.36 -4.03
C ILE A 466 -20.00 -0.08 -4.90
N GLY A 467 -20.02 0.31 -6.18
CA GLY A 467 -21.11 0.00 -7.10
C GLY A 467 -21.37 -1.50 -7.23
N VAL A 468 -20.32 -2.28 -7.51
CA VAL A 468 -20.40 -3.73 -7.67
C VAL A 468 -20.72 -4.41 -6.34
N HIS A 469 -19.94 -4.16 -5.29
CA HIS A 469 -20.06 -4.95 -4.06
C HIS A 469 -21.35 -4.68 -3.28
N LEU A 470 -21.99 -3.52 -3.47
CA LEU A 470 -23.29 -3.18 -2.87
C LEU A 470 -24.47 -3.34 -3.84
N HIS A 471 -24.26 -3.86 -5.05
CA HIS A 471 -25.31 -3.99 -6.07
C HIS A 471 -26.06 -2.68 -6.34
N LYS A 472 -25.33 -1.58 -6.45
CA LYS A 472 -25.94 -0.28 -6.76
C LYS A 472 -26.48 -0.28 -8.19
N LYS A 473 -27.33 0.69 -8.50
CA LYS A 473 -27.74 0.92 -9.89
C LYS A 473 -26.57 1.51 -10.65
N VAL A 474 -26.42 1.13 -11.93
CA VAL A 474 -25.49 1.81 -12.81
C VAL A 474 -25.90 3.29 -12.98
N PRO A 475 -24.96 4.22 -13.19
CA PRO A 475 -25.25 5.66 -13.32
C PRO A 475 -26.35 6.02 -14.33
N GLU A 476 -26.47 5.27 -15.43
CA GLU A 476 -27.53 5.50 -16.43
C GLU A 476 -28.92 5.01 -15.99
N GLY A 477 -29.00 4.27 -14.87
CA GLY A 477 -30.24 3.74 -14.32
C GLY A 477 -30.83 2.55 -15.08
N THR A 478 -30.07 1.94 -16.01
CA THR A 478 -30.54 0.85 -16.89
C THR A 478 -30.39 -0.55 -16.31
N GLY A 479 -29.72 -0.69 -15.16
CA GLY A 479 -29.40 -1.97 -14.55
C GLY A 479 -28.71 -1.82 -13.20
N VAL A 480 -28.12 -2.92 -12.74
CA VAL A 480 -27.29 -3.01 -11.54
C VAL A 480 -25.85 -3.22 -11.96
N TRP A 481 -24.89 -2.79 -11.15
CA TRP A 481 -23.49 -3.07 -11.40
C TRP A 481 -23.22 -4.58 -11.48
N ASP A 482 -22.52 -4.99 -12.52
CA ASP A 482 -21.94 -6.31 -12.68
C ASP A 482 -20.51 -6.17 -13.24
N ALA A 483 -19.74 -7.27 -13.28
CA ALA A 483 -18.37 -7.26 -13.79
C ALA A 483 -18.27 -6.79 -15.26
N SER A 484 -19.29 -7.03 -16.08
CA SER A 484 -19.28 -6.64 -17.49
C SER A 484 -19.42 -5.12 -17.65
N TYR A 485 -20.35 -4.52 -16.91
CA TYR A 485 -20.50 -3.07 -16.83
C TYR A 485 -19.27 -2.44 -16.18
N ALA A 486 -18.76 -3.01 -15.09
CA ALA A 486 -17.54 -2.54 -14.43
C ALA A 486 -16.35 -2.49 -15.41
N LYS A 487 -16.16 -3.51 -16.24
CA LYS A 487 -15.12 -3.51 -17.28
C LYS A 487 -15.30 -2.38 -18.29
N ALA A 488 -16.52 -2.17 -18.78
CA ALA A 488 -16.82 -1.10 -19.73
C ALA A 488 -16.62 0.29 -19.11
N PHE A 489 -17.11 0.47 -17.89
CA PHE A 489 -16.95 1.69 -17.11
C PHE A 489 -15.49 2.01 -16.85
N LEU A 490 -14.69 1.02 -16.44
CA LEU A 490 -13.26 1.19 -16.21
C LEU A 490 -12.57 1.62 -17.51
N ARG A 491 -12.87 0.96 -18.64
CA ARG A 491 -12.31 1.29 -19.96
C ARG A 491 -12.60 2.71 -20.41
N ASP A 492 -13.75 3.25 -20.05
CA ASP A 492 -14.11 4.62 -20.39
C ASP A 492 -13.42 5.65 -19.49
N ASN A 493 -12.89 5.24 -18.33
CA ASN A 493 -12.35 6.10 -17.29
C ASN A 493 -10.83 6.02 -17.08
N THR A 494 -10.08 5.37 -17.97
CA THR A 494 -8.61 5.30 -17.89
C THR A 494 -7.96 5.26 -19.28
N ALA A 495 -6.69 5.68 -19.37
CA ALA A 495 -5.84 5.46 -20.55
C ALA A 495 -5.16 4.08 -20.57
N MET A 496 -5.27 3.28 -19.50
CA MET A 496 -4.66 1.95 -19.41
C MET A 496 -5.03 1.03 -20.59
N ASP A 497 -4.09 0.16 -20.98
CA ASP A 497 -4.34 -0.88 -21.95
C ASP A 497 -5.22 -2.02 -21.38
N GLU A 498 -5.65 -2.93 -22.24
CA GLU A 498 -6.61 -3.98 -21.88
C GLU A 498 -6.04 -5.03 -20.91
N VAL A 499 -4.72 -5.25 -20.91
CA VAL A 499 -4.08 -6.23 -20.01
C VAL A 499 -4.09 -5.68 -18.59
N ASN A 500 -3.55 -4.48 -18.39
CA ASN A 500 -3.54 -3.83 -17.08
C ASN A 500 -4.97 -3.56 -16.58
N LEU A 501 -5.89 -3.17 -17.48
CA LEU A 501 -7.29 -2.96 -17.14
C LEU A 501 -7.97 -4.24 -16.63
N SER A 502 -7.68 -5.39 -17.24
CA SER A 502 -8.29 -6.66 -16.82
C SER A 502 -7.75 -7.10 -15.46
N PHE A 503 -6.45 -6.96 -15.22
CA PHE A 503 -5.84 -7.20 -13.91
C PHE A 503 -6.44 -6.32 -12.82
N GLU A 504 -6.56 -5.02 -13.08
CA GLU A 504 -7.14 -4.07 -12.13
C GLU A 504 -8.63 -4.33 -11.86
N LEU A 505 -9.39 -4.74 -12.87
CA LEU A 505 -10.77 -5.17 -12.66
C LEU A 505 -10.85 -6.37 -11.72
N ASP A 506 -10.05 -7.42 -11.98
CA ASP A 506 -10.05 -8.62 -11.15
C ASP A 506 -9.58 -8.29 -9.72
N ARG A 507 -8.63 -7.35 -9.56
CA ARG A 507 -8.23 -6.79 -8.25
C ARG A 507 -9.40 -6.18 -7.51
N TYR A 508 -10.16 -5.27 -8.13
CA TYR A 508 -11.26 -4.60 -7.44
C TYR A 508 -12.33 -5.62 -7.03
N LEU A 509 -12.61 -6.60 -7.90
CA LEU A 509 -13.60 -7.65 -7.62
C LEU A 509 -13.13 -8.66 -6.56
N GLY A 510 -11.83 -8.80 -6.33
CA GLY A 510 -11.24 -9.75 -5.38
C GLY A 510 -10.81 -9.15 -4.05
N TRP A 511 -10.57 -7.83 -4.02
CA TRP A 511 -9.98 -7.12 -2.89
C TRP A 511 -10.80 -5.89 -2.52
N ALA A 512 -12.07 -6.16 -2.20
CA ALA A 512 -13.11 -5.18 -1.99
C ALA A 512 -12.76 -4.16 -0.90
N GLY A 513 -13.09 -2.88 -1.12
CA GLY A 513 -12.87 -1.80 -0.16
C GLY A 513 -11.48 -1.18 -0.22
N GLN A 514 -10.49 -1.85 -0.83
CA GLN A 514 -9.13 -1.31 -0.97
C GLN A 514 -9.06 -0.21 -2.04
N ALA A 515 -9.68 -0.41 -3.20
CA ALA A 515 -9.54 0.51 -4.33
C ALA A 515 -10.07 1.95 -4.06
N PRO A 516 -11.15 2.17 -3.27
CA PRO A 516 -11.59 3.50 -2.86
C PRO A 516 -10.65 4.23 -1.90
N SER A 517 -9.76 3.51 -1.19
CA SER A 517 -8.93 4.08 -0.13
C SER A 517 -8.07 5.25 -0.60
N TYR A 518 -7.56 5.16 -1.83
CA TYR A 518 -6.78 6.20 -2.50
C TYR A 518 -7.53 7.54 -2.52
N ALA A 519 -8.68 7.59 -3.20
CA ALA A 519 -9.37 8.85 -3.45
C ALA A 519 -10.10 9.38 -2.22
N LEU A 520 -10.63 8.49 -1.38
CA LEU A 520 -11.25 8.88 -0.11
C LEU A 520 -10.20 9.35 0.91
N GLY A 521 -9.02 8.72 0.92
CA GLY A 521 -7.86 9.18 1.65
C GLY A 521 -7.37 10.55 1.19
N GLU A 522 -7.23 10.77 -0.12
CA GLU A 522 -6.86 12.07 -0.70
C GLU A 522 -7.85 13.16 -0.24
N ARG A 523 -9.15 12.85 -0.26
CA ARG A 523 -10.21 13.74 0.24
C ARG A 523 -10.01 14.07 1.72
N ALA A 524 -9.70 13.08 2.56
CA ALA A 524 -9.47 13.29 3.99
C ALA A 524 -8.24 14.18 4.23
N TRP A 525 -7.13 13.95 3.53
CA TRP A 525 -5.93 14.80 3.60
C TRP A 525 -6.18 16.25 3.19
N HIS A 526 -6.94 16.47 2.11
CA HIS A 526 -7.29 17.83 1.69
C HIS A 526 -8.19 18.54 2.71
N ASN A 527 -9.14 17.83 3.32
CA ASN A 527 -9.98 18.39 4.38
C ASN A 527 -9.14 18.75 5.61
N LEU A 528 -8.27 17.84 6.04
CA LEU A 528 -7.39 18.09 7.19
C LEU A 528 -6.47 19.29 6.96
N ARG A 529 -5.82 19.38 5.78
CA ARG A 529 -5.05 20.57 5.40
C ARG A 529 -5.90 21.84 5.45
N HIS A 530 -7.12 21.80 4.93
CA HIS A 530 -7.99 22.98 4.92
C HIS A 530 -8.24 23.51 6.33
N ASP A 531 -8.54 22.61 7.27
CA ASP A 531 -8.84 22.96 8.64
C ASP A 531 -7.59 23.44 9.39
N ALA A 532 -6.45 22.74 9.27
CA ALA A 532 -5.20 23.13 9.91
C ALA A 532 -4.72 24.52 9.46
N LEU A 533 -4.82 24.83 8.16
CA LEU A 533 -4.50 26.17 7.64
C LEU A 533 -5.49 27.24 8.13
N ALA A 534 -6.76 26.88 8.37
CA ALA A 534 -7.75 27.79 8.91
C ALA A 534 -7.48 28.13 10.39
N GLU A 535 -6.84 27.22 11.13
CA GLU A 535 -6.36 27.42 12.50
C GLU A 535 -5.03 28.20 12.58
N GLY A 536 -4.39 28.41 11.43
CA GLY A 536 -3.24 29.31 11.29
C GLY A 536 -1.90 28.60 11.14
N GLN A 537 -1.89 27.26 11.01
CA GLN A 537 -0.69 26.53 10.62
C GLN A 537 -0.24 26.97 9.22
N THR A 538 1.07 26.95 8.98
CA THR A 538 1.62 27.01 7.62
C THR A 538 1.57 25.64 6.96
N LEU A 539 1.72 25.59 5.64
CA LEU A 539 1.71 24.32 4.91
C LEU A 539 2.85 23.38 5.35
N THR A 540 4.03 23.94 5.60
CA THR A 540 5.20 23.18 6.04
C THR A 540 5.04 22.67 7.47
N GLU A 541 4.50 23.49 8.39
CA GLU A 541 4.19 23.02 9.77
C GLU A 541 3.19 21.86 9.75
N PHE A 542 2.13 21.96 8.94
CA PHE A 542 1.15 20.88 8.77
C PHE A 542 1.79 19.59 8.23
N HIS A 543 2.62 19.68 7.18
CA HIS A 543 3.28 18.50 6.62
C HIS A 543 4.30 17.88 7.55
N ASP A 544 5.13 18.69 8.19
CA ASP A 544 6.14 18.20 9.13
C ASP A 544 5.48 17.53 10.33
N ALA A 545 4.39 18.10 10.88
CA ALA A 545 3.65 17.48 11.98
C ALA A 545 2.98 16.16 11.55
N ALA A 546 2.24 16.16 10.45
CA ALA A 546 1.46 15.00 10.03
C ALA A 546 2.34 13.80 9.61
N LEU A 547 3.46 14.04 8.93
CA LEU A 547 4.34 12.95 8.48
C LEU A 547 5.10 12.29 9.63
N LYS A 548 5.46 13.05 10.67
CA LYS A 548 6.19 12.53 11.84
C LYS A 548 5.33 11.64 12.75
N LEU A 549 4.02 11.79 12.69
CA LEU A 549 3.10 10.95 13.44
C LEU A 549 2.99 9.52 12.89
N GLY A 550 3.48 9.28 11.67
CA GLY A 550 3.39 8.00 10.99
C GLY A 550 1.98 7.64 10.57
N SER A 551 1.81 6.43 10.01
CA SER A 551 0.50 5.99 9.51
C SER A 551 -0.51 5.81 10.64
N MET A 552 -1.73 6.32 10.49
CA MET A 552 -2.80 6.12 11.47
C MET A 552 -4.19 6.34 10.83
N PRO A 553 -5.28 5.96 11.52
CA PRO A 553 -6.65 6.35 11.17
C PRO A 553 -6.76 7.87 10.93
N MET A 554 -7.43 8.29 9.86
CA MET A 554 -7.48 9.72 9.51
C MET A 554 -8.20 10.58 10.56
N ASP A 555 -9.16 10.00 11.30
CA ASP A 555 -9.84 10.69 12.39
C ASP A 555 -8.89 10.94 13.57
N LEU A 556 -8.04 9.96 13.91
CA LEU A 556 -7.00 10.14 14.94
C LEU A 556 -5.95 11.17 14.50
N LEU A 557 -5.48 11.09 13.24
CA LEU A 557 -4.54 12.09 12.71
C LEU A 557 -5.11 13.51 12.78
N ARG A 558 -6.40 13.65 12.47
CA ARG A 558 -7.08 14.94 12.54
C ARG A 558 -7.14 15.49 13.95
N ASP A 559 -7.44 14.64 14.93
CA ASP A 559 -7.48 15.06 16.32
C ASP A 559 -6.10 15.51 16.81
N GLU A 560 -5.04 14.77 16.47
CA GLU A 560 -3.65 15.14 16.80
C GLU A 560 -3.22 16.44 16.13
N ILE A 561 -3.58 16.67 14.86
CA ILE A 561 -3.14 17.86 14.13
C ILE A 561 -3.88 19.13 14.56
N LEU A 562 -5.14 19.04 14.98
CA LEU A 562 -5.97 20.20 15.32
C LEU A 562 -6.03 20.47 16.82
N ASN A 563 -5.86 19.45 17.67
CA ASN A 563 -6.02 19.57 19.12
C ASN A 563 -4.78 19.16 19.93
N GLY A 564 -3.79 18.51 19.30
CA GLY A 564 -2.54 18.08 19.93
C GLY A 564 -1.51 19.18 20.15
#